data_AF-A0A1G7HK73-F1
#
_entry.id   AF-A0A1G7HK73-F1
#
_cell.length_a   1.000
_cell.length_b   1.000
_cell.length_c   1.000
_cell.angle_alpha   90.00
_cell.angle_beta   90.00
_cell.angle_gamma   90.00
#
_symmetry.space_group_name_H-M   'P 1'
#
loop_
_entity.id
_entity.type
_entity.pdbx_description
1 polymer ?
#
loop_
_entity_poly.entity_id
_entity_poly.type
_entity_poly.pdbx_seq_one_letter_code
_entity_poly.pdbx_strand_id
1 'polypeptide(L)' 'EAADIIRTLVDRIDLRPDEADPKGLVIDLHGALAGILSLCSESKKAPIVSDGGLEQIKVVAGRGFEPLTFRL' A
#
# COMPACT_ATOMS: atom_id res chain seq x y z
N GLU A 1 12.58 -11.23 12.29
CA GLU A 1 12.47 -11.46 10.82
C GLU A 1 11.63 -10.42 10.10
N ALA A 2 10.31 -10.56 9.95
CA ALA A 2 9.52 -9.67 9.07
C ALA A 2 9.59 -8.17 9.48
N ALA A 3 9.53 -7.89 10.78
CA ALA A 3 9.65 -6.52 11.28
C ALA A 3 11.02 -5.88 10.97
N ASP A 4 12.07 -6.69 10.88
CA ASP A 4 13.43 -6.20 10.60
C ASP A 4 13.56 -5.83 9.12
N ILE A 5 12.96 -6.61 8.22
CA ILE A 5 12.85 -6.28 6.79
C ILE A 5 12.02 -5.01 6.58
N ILE A 6 10.92 -4.83 7.32
CA ILE A 6 10.14 -3.59 7.20
C ILE A 6 10.95 -2.38 7.68
N ARG A 7 11.77 -2.53 8.72
CA ARG A 7 12.66 -1.45 9.20
C ARG A 7 13.71 -1.05 8.17
N THR A 8 14.17 -1.95 7.31
CA THR A 8 15.12 -1.58 6.24
C THR A 8 14.49 -0.71 5.15
N LEU A 9 13.16 -0.59 5.09
CA LEU A 9 12.45 0.25 4.12
C LEU A 9 12.21 1.68 4.62
N VAL A 10 12.62 1.99 5.86
CA VAL A 10 12.45 3.28 6.51
C VAL A 10 13.79 4.01 6.55
N ASP A 11 13.84 5.21 5.98
CA ASP A 11 15.05 6.02 5.95
C ASP A 11 15.12 6.98 7.14
N ARG A 12 13.98 7.63 7.47
CA ARG A 12 13.87 8.58 8.59
C ARG A 12 12.43 8.66 9.09
N ILE A 13 12.29 8.94 10.39
CA ILE A 13 11.02 9.26 11.04
C ILE A 13 11.19 10.60 11.75
N ASP A 14 10.41 11.60 11.36
CA ASP A 14 10.37 12.91 12.02
C ASP A 14 9.11 13.02 12.87
N LEU A 15 9.26 13.63 14.05
CA LEU A 15 8.16 13.94 14.95
C LEU A 15 7.97 15.45 15.01
N ARG A 16 6.78 15.91 14.65
CA ARG A 16 6.40 17.33 14.75
C ARG A 16 5.26 17.50 15.75
N PRO A 17 5.27 18.57 16.55
CA PRO A 17 4.12 18.91 17.37
C PRO A 17 2.90 19.14 16.47
N ASP A 18 1.75 18.62 16.90
CA ASP A 18 0.49 18.83 16.19
C ASP A 18 0.04 20.29 16.39
N GLU A 19 -0.34 20.95 15.29
CA GLU A 19 -0.84 22.32 15.33
C GLU A 19 -2.26 22.38 15.91
N ALA A 20 -3.02 21.28 15.85
CA ALA A 20 -4.39 21.19 16.33
C ALA A 20 -4.51 20.74 17.80
N ASP A 21 -3.56 19.94 18.29
CA ASP A 21 -3.49 19.50 19.69
C ASP A 21 -2.12 19.86 20.29
N PRO A 22 -2.05 20.78 21.28
CA PRO A 22 -0.79 21.17 21.91
C PRO A 22 -0.07 20.03 22.66
N LYS A 23 -0.69 18.85 22.83
CA LYS A 23 -0.03 17.62 23.31
C LYS A 23 0.10 16.54 22.23
N GLY A 24 -0.44 16.79 21.03
CA GLY A 24 -0.37 15.89 19.89
C GLY A 24 1.00 15.91 19.23
N LEU A 25 1.34 14.78 18.62
CA LEU A 25 2.53 14.61 17.80
C LEU A 25 2.11 14.00 16.47
N VAL A 26 2.55 14.62 15.38
CA VAL A 26 2.41 14.11 14.02
C VAL A 26 3.71 13.40 13.63
N ILE A 27 3.56 12.25 12.99
CA ILE A 27 4.68 11.44 12.50
C ILE A 27 4.80 11.63 10.99
N ASP A 28 5.97 12.05 10.54
CA ASP A 28 6.33 12.05 9.12
C ASP A 28 7.30 10.90 8.85
N LEU A 29 6.92 10.02 7.92
CA LEU A 29 7.72 8.86 7.51
C LEU A 29 8.39 9.13 6.16
N HIS A 30 9.68 8.83 6.07
CA HIS A 30 10.48 8.91 4.84
C HIS A 30 11.04 7.53 4.44
N GLY A 31 11.14 7.30 3.13
CA GLY A 31 11.71 6.09 2.53
C GLY A 31 10.73 5.30 1.67
N ALA A 32 11.11 4.10 1.26
CA ALA A 32 10.31 3.25 0.39
C ALA A 32 8.96 2.87 1.02
N LEU A 33 8.93 2.67 2.34
CA LEU A 33 7.69 2.36 3.06
C LEU A 33 6.67 3.49 2.97
N ALA A 34 7.10 4.76 3.02
CA ALA A 34 6.21 5.91 2.88
C ALA A 34 5.55 5.94 1.50
N GLY A 35 6.30 5.62 0.44
CA GLY A 35 5.77 5.52 -0.92
C GLY A 35 4.72 4.43 -1.08
N ILE A 36 4.98 3.24 -0.50
CA ILE A 36 4.01 2.13 -0.51
C ILE A 36 2.72 2.53 0.22
N LEU A 37 2.84 3.14 1.40
CA LEU A 37 1.68 3.57 2.18
C LEU A 37 0.88 4.67 1.46
N SER A 38 1.56 5.63 0.81
CA SER A 38 0.91 6.67 0.01
C SER A 38 0.10 6.04 -1.13
N LEU A 39 0.70 5.10 -1.85
CA LEU A 39 0.08 4.38 -2.96
C LEU A 39 -1.15 3.58 -2.53
N CYS A 40 -1.09 2.93 -1.35
CA CYS A 40 -2.22 2.20 -0.80
C CYS A 40 -3.32 3.10 -0.23
N SER A 41 -2.99 4.31 0.22
CA SER A 41 -3.97 5.23 0.81
C SER A 41 -4.97 5.77 -0.22
N GLU A 42 -4.56 5.85 -1.49
CA GLU A 42 -5.40 6.37 -2.57
C GLU A 42 -6.46 5.36 -3.05
N SER A 43 -6.34 4.07 -2.75
CA SER A 43 -7.27 3.04 -3.23
C SER A 43 -7.21 1.73 -2.42
N LYS A 44 -8.36 1.20 -2.00
CA LYS A 44 -8.46 -0.17 -1.46
C LYS A 44 -8.18 -1.27 -2.50
N LYS A 45 -8.00 -0.90 -3.76
CA LYS A 45 -7.58 -1.80 -4.84
C LYS A 45 -6.14 -1.49 -5.18
N ALA A 46 -5.34 -2.53 -5.42
CA ALA A 46 -3.97 -2.36 -5.91
C ALA A 46 -3.99 -1.47 -7.15
N PRO A 47 -3.24 -0.35 -7.17
CA PRO A 47 -3.16 0.48 -8.34
C PRO A 47 -2.49 -0.30 -9.45
N ILE A 48 -3.04 -0.18 -10.66
CA ILE A 48 -2.38 -0.66 -11.88
C ILE A 48 -1.17 0.26 -12.06
N VAL A 49 0.03 -0.25 -11.74
CA VAL A 49 1.28 0.46 -11.97
C VAL A 49 1.53 0.42 -13.48
N SER A 50 0.98 1.40 -14.18
CA SER A 50 1.22 1.62 -15.62
C SER A 50 2.54 2.36 -15.82
N ASP A 51 3.65 1.81 -15.34
CA ASP A 51 4.99 2.16 -15.80
C ASP A 51 5.94 0.97 -15.57
N GLY A 52 6.38 0.34 -16.66
CA GLY A 52 7.65 -0.38 -16.67
C GLY A 52 7.74 -1.81 -16.09
N GLY A 53 6.71 -2.66 -16.21
CA GLY A 53 6.96 -4.13 -16.29
C GLY A 53 6.37 -5.05 -15.22
N LEU A 54 5.40 -4.59 -14.41
CA LEU A 54 4.66 -5.48 -13.52
C LEU A 54 3.27 -5.77 -14.10
N GLU A 55 3.22 -6.67 -15.07
CA GLU A 55 1.95 -7.18 -15.61
C GLU A 55 1.24 -8.05 -14.56
N GLN A 56 0.05 -7.62 -14.12
CA GLN A 56 -0.80 -8.44 -13.26
C GLN A 56 -1.49 -9.53 -14.10
N ILE A 57 -0.83 -10.67 -14.29
CA ILE A 57 -1.42 -11.82 -14.97
C ILE A 57 -2.43 -12.50 -14.03
N LYS A 58 -3.71 -12.23 -14.24
CA LYS A 58 -4.81 -12.88 -13.52
C LYS A 58 -5.12 -14.24 -14.15
N VAL A 59 -4.52 -15.31 -13.64
CA VAL A 59 -4.78 -16.69 -14.07
C VAL A 59 -5.96 -17.27 -13.29
N VAL A 60 -7.03 -17.68 -13.97
CA VAL A 60 -8.16 -18.39 -13.36
C VAL A 60 -8.01 -19.88 -13.65
N ALA A 61 -7.75 -20.67 -12.61
CA ALA A 61 -7.72 -22.13 -12.71
C ALA A 61 -9.16 -22.67 -12.71
N GLY A 62 -9.82 -22.65 -13.89
CA GLY A 62 -11.12 -23.29 -14.07
C GLY A 62 -11.99 -22.60 -15.12
N ARG A 63 -12.30 -23.34 -16.18
CA ARG A 63 -13.39 -23.15 -17.16
C ARG A 63 -13.98 -21.74 -17.26
N GLY A 64 -13.42 -20.93 -18.16
CA GLY A 64 -14.12 -19.84 -18.87
C GLY A 64 -14.64 -18.70 -18.00
N PHE A 65 -14.29 -17.46 -18.38
CA PHE A 65 -14.92 -16.25 -17.86
C PHE A 65 -16.34 -16.09 -18.46
N GLU A 66 -17.20 -17.10 -18.29
CA GLU A 66 -18.64 -16.98 -18.53
C GLU A 66 -19.32 -16.66 -17.19
N PRO A 67 -20.17 -15.62 -17.13
CA PRO A 67 -20.82 -15.24 -15.88
C PRO A 67 -21.86 -16.30 -15.48
N LEU A 68 -21.44 -17.30 -14.70
CA LEU A 68 -22.38 -18.08 -13.90
C LEU A 68 -22.80 -17.19 -12.72
N THR A 69 -23.92 -16.52 -12.92
CA THR A 69 -24.66 -15.76 -11.91
C THR A 69 -24.69 -16.55 -10.59
N PHE A 70 -23.97 -16.04 -9.58
CA PHE A 70 -24.07 -16.54 -8.22
C PHE A 70 -25.46 -16.17 -7.69
N ARG A 71 -26.33 -17.15 -7.48
CA ARG A 71 -27.58 -16.97 -6.73
C ARG A 71 -27.37 -17.55 -5.33
N LEU A 72 -27.57 -16.68 -4.32
CA LEU A 72 -27.71 -17.02 -2.89
C LEU A 72 -29.01 -17.79 -2.65
#